data_AF-A0A9E4Q9P7-F1
#
_entry.id   AF-A0A9E4Q9P7-F1
#
_cell.length_a   1.000
_cell.length_b   1.000
_cell.length_c   1.000
_cell.angle_alpha   90.00
_cell.angle_beta   90.00
_cell.angle_gamma   90.00
#
_symmetry.space_group_name_H-M   'P 1'
#
loop_
_entity.id
_entity.type
_entity.pdbx_description
1 polymer ?
#
loop_
_entity_poly.entity_id
_entity_poly.type
_entity_poly.pdbx_seq_one_letter_code
_entity_poly.pdbx_strand_id
1 'polypeptide(L)' 'GVDRIMFSIDYPFVDNKPGTDWIPHIPLCEEDKAKILHGNAERLLKL' A
#
# COMPACT_ATOMS: atom_id res chain seq x y z
N GLY A 1 9.40 10.54 -2.70
CA GLY A 1 8.30 11.01 -1.83
C GLY A 1 7.18 9.99 -1.90
N VAL A 2 6.30 10.00 -0.88
CA VAL A 2 5.19 9.04 -0.73
C VAL A 2 4.32 8.93 -1.99
N ASP A 3 4.12 10.01 -2.76
CA ASP A 3 3.28 10.02 -3.97
C ASP A 3 3.81 9.15 -5.14
N ARG A 4 4.98 8.51 -4.98
CA ARG A 4 5.62 7.62 -5.97
C ARG A 4 5.87 6.21 -5.43
N ILE A 5 5.19 5.82 -4.35
CA ILE A 5 5.30 4.49 -3.71
C ILE A 5 3.91 3.84 -3.72
N MET A 6 3.82 2.58 -4.12
CA MET A 6 2.58 1.79 -4.09
C MET A 6 2.81 0.47 -3.38
N PHE A 7 1.82 0.04 -2.61
CA PHE A 7 1.80 -1.27 -1.98
C PHE A 7 1.41 -2.37 -2.98
N SER A 8 2.04 -3.54 -2.83
CA SER A 8 1.70 -4.78 -3.52
C SER A 8 2.07 -5.97 -2.63
N ILE A 9 1.43 -7.11 -2.85
CA ILE A 9 1.67 -8.34 -2.08
C ILE A 9 2.51 -9.34 -2.87
N ASP A 10 2.43 -9.33 -4.21
CA ASP A 10 3.02 -10.37 -5.08
C ASP A 10 2.34 -11.76 -4.95
N TYR A 11 1.01 -11.76 -4.93
CA TYR A 11 0.21 -12.98 -4.97
C TYR A 11 0.31 -13.66 -6.36
N PRO A 12 0.46 -15.00 -6.46
CA PRO A 12 0.37 -16.02 -5.42
C PRO A 12 1.70 -16.44 -4.77
N PHE A 13 2.78 -15.68 -4.94
CA PHE A 13 4.08 -16.01 -4.34
C PHE A 13 4.15 -15.67 -2.85
N VAL A 14 3.35 -14.71 -2.40
CA VAL A 14 3.19 -14.34 -0.99
C VAL A 14 1.70 -14.34 -0.60
N ASP A 15 1.40 -14.81 0.61
CA ASP A 15 0.06 -14.80 1.17
C ASP A 15 -0.40 -13.39 1.56
N ASN A 16 -1.69 -13.09 1.35
CA ASN A 16 -2.24 -11.77 1.64
C ASN A 16 -2.12 -11.38 3.11
N LYS A 17 -2.43 -12.31 4.03
CA LYS A 17 -2.47 -12.03 5.46
C LYS A 17 -1.12 -11.53 6.02
N PRO A 18 -0.01 -12.28 5.90
CA PRO A 18 1.29 -11.78 6.35
C PRO A 18 1.73 -10.53 5.58
N GLY A 19 1.33 -10.40 4.30
CA GLY A 19 1.59 -9.20 3.49
C GLY A 19 0.92 -7.92 4.02
N THR A 20 -0.16 -8.04 4.80
CA THR A 20 -0.90 -6.89 5.36
C THR A 20 -0.74 -6.68 6.86
N ASP A 21 -0.31 -7.69 7.62
CA ASP A 21 -0.29 -7.65 9.09
C ASP A 21 0.64 -6.56 9.67
N TRP A 22 1.62 -6.07 8.90
CA TRP A 22 2.52 -5.00 9.33
C TRP A 22 1.97 -3.57 9.11
N ILE A 23 0.95 -3.41 8.26
CA ILE A 23 0.41 -2.10 7.86
C ILE A 23 -0.11 -1.27 9.06
N PRO A 24 -0.76 -1.85 10.08
CA PRO A 24 -1.20 -1.07 11.24
C PRO A 24 -0.06 -0.51 12.08
N HIS A 25 1.14 -1.10 11.98
CA HIS A 25 2.27 -0.82 12.85
C HIS A 25 3.33 0.09 12.21
N ILE A 26 3.17 0.47 10.95
CA ILE A 26 4.10 1.42 10.30
C ILE A 26 3.94 2.84 10.87
N PRO A 27 5.05 3.53 11.16
CA PRO A 27 5.06 4.88 11.71
C PRO A 27 4.81 5.94 10.63
N LEU A 28 3.69 5.82 9.91
CA LEU A 28 3.21 6.80 8.94
C LEU A 28 1.88 7.38 9.41
N CYS A 29 1.58 8.62 9.03
CA CYS A 29 0.26 9.19 9.22
C CYS A 29 -0.77 8.50 8.32
N GLU A 30 -2.05 8.65 8.64
CA GLU A 30 -3.13 7.98 7.90
C GLU A 30 -3.22 8.46 6.45
N GLU A 31 -2.88 9.73 6.18
CA GLU A 31 -2.87 10.29 4.82
C GLU A 31 -1.80 9.61 3.95
N ASP A 32 -0.61 9.37 4.49
CA ASP A 32 0.47 8.71 3.76
C ASP A 32 0.20 7.22 3.58
N LYS A 33 -0.43 6.56 4.57
CA LYS A 33 -0.92 5.18 4.42
C LYS A 33 -1.93 5.08 3.28
N ALA A 34 -2.93 5.95 3.25
CA ALA A 34 -3.96 5.96 2.20
C ALA A 34 -3.35 6.10 0.80
N LYS A 35 -2.38 7.02 0.63
CA LYS A 35 -1.66 7.19 -0.64
C LYS A 35 -0.95 5.92 -1.08
N ILE A 36 -0.23 5.25 -0.18
CA ILE A 36 0.55 4.05 -0.50
C ILE A 36 -0.35 2.85 -0.76
N LEU A 37 -1.40 2.67 0.04
CA LEU A 37 -2.26 1.48 0.02
C LEU A 37 -3.27 1.47 -1.12
N HIS A 38 -3.72 2.64 -1.59
CA HIS A 38 -4.66 2.70 -2.73
C HIS A 38 -4.55 3.98 -3.57
N GLY A 39 -4.42 5.17 -2.96
CA GLY A 39 -4.59 6.45 -3.67
C GLY A 39 -3.60 6.69 -4.82
N ASN A 40 -2.35 6.24 -4.68
CA ASN A 40 -1.36 6.34 -5.76
C ASN A 40 -1.68 5.39 -6.92
N ALA A 41 -2.18 4.19 -6.63
CA ALA A 41 -2.58 3.22 -7.65
C ALA A 41 -3.82 3.72 -8.40
N GLU A 42 -4.84 4.22 -7.69
CA GLU A 42 -6.04 4.83 -8.28
C GLU A 42 -5.68 5.96 -9.25
N ARG A 43 -4.85 6.91 -8.80
CA ARG A 43 -4.39 8.03 -9.63
C ARG A 43 -3.60 7.59 -10.86
N LEU A 44 -2.69 6.62 -10.70
CA LEU A 44 -1.81 6.18 -11.79
C LEU A 44 -2.55 5.32 -12.82
N LEU A 45 -3.38 4.40 -12.34
CA LEU A 45 -4.07 3.40 -13.15
C LEU A 45 -5.46 3.84 -13.62
N LYS A 46 -5.94 4.99 -13.15
CA LYS A 46 -7.26 5.57 -13.48
C LYS A 46 -8.41 4.65 -13.06
N LEU A 47 -8.38 4.22 -11.81
CA LEU A 47 -9.43 3.40 -11.17
C LEU A 47 -10.57 4.25 -10.61
#